data_AF-A0A1S3WFG3-F1
#
_entry.id   AF-A0A1S3WFG3-F1
#
_cell.length_a   1.000
_cell.length_b   1.000
_cell.length_c   1.000
_cell.angle_alpha   90.00
_cell.angle_beta   90.00
_cell.angle_gamma   90.00
#
_symmetry.space_group_name_H-M   'P 1'
#
loop_
_entity.id
_entity.type
_entity.pdbx_description
1 polymer ?
#
loop_
_entity_poly.entity_id
_entity_poly.type
_entity_poly.pdbx_seq_one_letter_code
_entity_poly.pdbx_strand_id
1 'polypeptide(L)'
;MDAGSQGMVGCQAERSWKMKEEAGRGGTRAPQGTPPRMTPQFPADVTVTRLSSSIHLYCQSDPPGSLGPRPLLLLLPWLGARPGAQAHYLALYLACGFDVLAVESSLRHFLCPCLGQRRAARVLALLGDLGALARRPLVVHALSLGGYTFAQMLLLMKQDPRRYGGVARRLWGHIFDSLVVGSLDHMALGVSQLMNPQALGPLVKATALLYFRLCPGCTVRHYDAAVDAFWEPPVRPPTLVFYSHDDPLCDLARLWELLASWQQAGTAVWAQAWETSRHAAHLRLHPKDYRDALLAFLGRLGLAVPPARL
;
A
#
# COMPACT_ATOMS: atom_id res chain seq x y z
N MET A 1 14.02 67.42 -8.51
CA MET A 1 13.07 68.29 -7.80
C MET A 1 11.75 67.57 -7.75
N ASP A 2 11.20 67.54 -6.54
CA ASP A 2 10.10 66.73 -6.04
C ASP A 2 8.71 67.06 -6.57
N ALA A 3 7.79 66.16 -6.15
CA ALA A 3 6.35 66.32 -5.92
C ALA A 3 5.47 66.35 -7.18
N GLY A 4 4.35 65.62 -7.28
CA GLY A 4 3.58 64.87 -6.30
C GLY A 4 2.10 65.03 -6.68
N SER A 5 1.32 63.95 -6.72
CA SER A 5 -0.10 63.96 -6.29
C SER A 5 -0.66 62.55 -6.26
N GLN A 6 -1.14 62.20 -5.07
CA GLN A 6 -1.96 61.03 -4.75
C GLN A 6 -3.40 61.23 -5.24
N GLY A 7 -4.12 60.12 -5.48
CA GLY A 7 -5.55 60.10 -5.77
C GLY A 7 -6.16 58.71 -5.55
N MET A 8 -6.73 58.54 -4.36
CA MET A 8 -7.65 57.50 -3.85
C MET A 8 -8.19 56.44 -4.84
N VAL A 9 -8.02 55.16 -4.48
CA VAL A 9 -9.05 54.12 -4.67
C VAL A 9 -9.14 53.29 -3.39
N GLY A 10 -10.09 53.66 -2.54
CA GLY A 10 -10.43 52.91 -1.33
C GLY A 10 -11.61 51.96 -1.56
N CYS A 11 -11.55 50.82 -0.88
CA CYS A 11 -12.66 49.99 -0.41
C CYS A 11 -13.70 49.50 -1.43
N GLN A 12 -13.44 48.31 -2.02
CA GLN A 12 -14.51 47.50 -2.59
C GLN A 12 -14.38 45.97 -2.40
N ALA A 13 -13.53 45.49 -1.48
CA ALA A 13 -13.33 44.04 -1.27
C ALA A 13 -13.82 43.49 0.09
N GLU A 14 -14.37 44.30 1.00
CA GLU A 14 -14.71 43.85 2.37
C GLU A 14 -16.21 43.78 2.71
N ARG A 15 -17.12 43.91 1.73
CA ARG A 15 -18.57 43.87 2.00
C ARG A 15 -19.33 42.65 1.47
N SER A 16 -18.63 41.59 1.04
CA SER A 16 -19.27 40.35 0.59
C SER A 16 -19.20 39.18 1.59
N TRP A 17 -18.52 39.34 2.73
CA TRP A 17 -18.32 38.23 3.69
C TRP A 17 -19.34 38.20 4.85
N LYS A 18 -20.14 39.25 5.05
CA LYS A 18 -21.07 39.37 6.20
C LYS A 18 -22.57 39.15 5.91
N MET A 19 -22.93 38.67 4.71
CA MET A 19 -24.34 38.48 4.30
C MET A 19 -24.70 37.03 3.95
N LYS A 20 -24.08 36.05 4.62
CA LYS A 20 -24.52 34.65 4.58
C LYS A 20 -24.64 33.96 5.95
N GLU A 21 -24.48 34.71 7.05
CA GLU A 21 -24.56 34.15 8.42
C GLU A 21 -25.92 34.32 9.13
N GLU A 22 -26.92 35.00 8.54
CA GLU A 22 -28.19 35.27 9.24
C GLU A 22 -29.46 34.63 8.66
N ALA A 23 -29.38 33.81 7.62
CA ALA A 23 -30.54 33.09 7.09
C ALA A 23 -30.45 31.58 7.39
N GLY A 24 -30.90 31.16 8.58
CA GLY A 24 -31.02 29.73 8.88
C GLY A 24 -31.19 29.32 10.35
N ARG A 25 -31.83 30.12 11.20
CA ARG A 25 -32.32 29.65 12.51
C ARG A 25 -33.77 29.17 12.37
N GLY A 26 -33.97 27.85 12.35
CA GLY A 26 -35.30 27.24 12.40
C GLY A 26 -35.35 25.92 11.66
N GLY A 27 -34.86 24.84 12.28
CA GLY A 27 -34.96 23.49 11.73
C GLY A 27 -34.61 22.45 12.79
N THR A 28 -35.63 21.80 13.33
CA THR A 28 -35.55 20.70 14.29
C THR A 28 -34.65 19.58 13.73
N ARG A 29 -33.60 19.24 14.48
CA ARG A 29 -32.54 18.31 14.06
C ARG A 29 -33.05 16.87 14.16
N ALA A 30 -33.43 16.28 13.03
CA ALA A 30 -33.62 14.83 12.93
C ALA A 30 -32.28 14.11 13.22
N PRO A 31 -32.29 12.90 13.83
CA PRO A 31 -31.06 12.17 14.08
C PRO A 31 -30.39 11.85 12.74
N GLN A 32 -29.19 12.39 12.53
CA GLN A 32 -28.35 12.03 11.39
C GLN A 32 -28.03 10.55 11.50
N GLY A 33 -28.76 9.73 10.75
CA GLY A 33 -28.43 8.34 10.53
C GLY A 33 -27.00 8.27 9.98
N THR A 34 -26.22 7.35 10.53
CA THR A 34 -24.91 6.95 10.04
C THR A 34 -24.96 6.87 8.51
N PRO A 35 -24.07 7.54 7.76
CA PRO A 35 -24.08 7.42 6.31
C PRO A 35 -23.94 5.93 5.95
N PRO A 36 -24.74 5.42 5.01
CA PRO A 36 -24.67 4.02 4.62
C PRO A 36 -23.22 3.71 4.22
N ARG A 37 -22.68 2.61 4.73
CA ARG A 37 -21.40 2.07 4.26
C ARG A 37 -21.53 1.90 2.75
N MET A 38 -20.86 2.76 1.98
CA MET A 38 -20.71 2.57 0.55
C MET A 38 -19.88 1.30 0.37
N THR A 39 -20.57 0.19 0.16
CA THR A 39 -19.94 -1.05 -0.31
C THR A 39 -19.35 -0.73 -1.68
N PRO A 40 -18.07 -1.02 -1.92
CA PRO A 40 -17.51 -0.90 -3.25
C PRO A 40 -18.37 -1.71 -4.23
N GLN A 41 -18.91 -1.05 -5.26
CA GLN A 41 -19.65 -1.73 -6.32
C GLN A 41 -18.60 -2.34 -7.26
N PHE A 42 -18.33 -3.62 -7.08
CA PHE A 42 -17.58 -4.39 -8.08
C PHE A 42 -18.52 -4.75 -9.24
N PRO A 43 -17.97 -5.00 -10.45
CA PRO A 43 -18.71 -5.63 -11.52
C PRO A 43 -19.44 -6.90 -11.05
N ALA A 44 -20.61 -7.19 -11.63
CA ALA A 44 -21.50 -8.27 -11.17
C ALA A 44 -20.89 -9.69 -11.27
N ASP A 45 -19.80 -9.84 -12.02
CA ASP A 45 -19.05 -11.07 -12.27
C ASP A 45 -17.92 -11.34 -11.25
N VAL A 46 -17.77 -10.48 -10.23
CA VAL A 46 -16.75 -10.67 -9.18
C VAL A 46 -17.34 -11.40 -7.97
N THR A 47 -16.86 -12.61 -7.73
CA THR A 47 -17.14 -13.38 -6.52
C THR A 47 -16.19 -13.00 -5.40
N VAL A 48 -16.73 -12.60 -4.24
CA VAL A 48 -15.94 -12.25 -3.05
C VAL A 48 -16.06 -13.35 -2.00
N THR A 49 -14.96 -14.06 -1.73
CA THR A 49 -14.87 -15.06 -0.66
C THR A 49 -14.15 -14.48 0.55
N ARG A 50 -14.86 -14.43 1.68
CA ARG A 50 -14.29 -13.99 2.95
C ARG A 50 -13.61 -15.14 3.69
N LEU A 51 -12.28 -15.19 3.64
CA LEU A 51 -11.48 -16.20 4.34
C LEU A 51 -11.29 -15.85 5.83
N SER A 52 -11.29 -14.56 6.17
CA SER A 52 -11.32 -14.07 7.55
C SER A 52 -11.83 -12.62 7.61
N SER A 53 -11.83 -12.00 8.79
CA SER A 53 -12.18 -10.58 8.93
C SER A 53 -11.25 -9.61 8.20
N SER A 54 -10.04 -10.06 7.84
CA SER A 54 -8.97 -9.23 7.27
C SER A 54 -8.33 -9.89 6.04
N ILE A 55 -8.96 -10.92 5.49
CA ILE A 55 -8.48 -11.64 4.29
C ILE A 55 -9.68 -11.91 3.40
N HIS A 56 -9.64 -11.33 2.20
CA HIS A 56 -10.70 -11.43 1.21
C HIS A 56 -10.09 -11.88 -0.12
N LEU A 57 -10.73 -12.86 -0.76
CA LEU A 57 -10.39 -13.33 -2.10
C LEU A 57 -11.44 -12.81 -3.08
N TYR A 58 -10.98 -12.15 -4.13
CA TYR A 58 -11.79 -11.62 -5.22
C TYR A 58 -11.46 -12.41 -6.47
N CYS A 59 -12.41 -13.18 -6.98
CA CYS A 59 -12.27 -13.95 -8.20
C CYS A 59 -13.26 -13.45 -9.23
N GLN A 60 -12.84 -13.32 -10.48
CA GLN A 60 -13.75 -13.01 -11.58
C GLN A 60 -14.09 -14.29 -12.35
N SER A 61 -15.31 -14.40 -12.84
CA SER A 61 -15.66 -15.50 -13.75
C SER A 61 -14.82 -15.44 -15.03
N ASP A 62 -14.39 -16.61 -15.51
CA ASP A 62 -13.64 -16.68 -16.76
C ASP A 62 -14.56 -16.28 -17.93
N PRO A 63 -14.15 -15.33 -18.79
CA PRO A 63 -14.84 -15.13 -20.05
C PRO A 63 -14.70 -16.39 -20.93
N PRO A 64 -15.70 -16.74 -21.73
CA PRO A 64 -15.61 -17.87 -22.65
C PRO A 64 -14.42 -17.66 -23.62
N GLY A 65 -13.46 -18.59 -23.59
CA GLY A 65 -12.25 -18.56 -24.44
C GLY A 65 -10.95 -18.13 -23.76
N SER A 66 -10.87 -18.08 -22.42
CA SER A 66 -9.62 -17.74 -21.73
C SER A 66 -8.49 -18.76 -22.03
N LEU A 67 -7.32 -18.24 -22.43
CA LEU A 67 -6.18 -19.04 -22.93
C LEU A 67 -5.29 -19.61 -21.81
N GLY A 68 -5.70 -19.52 -20.54
CA GLY A 68 -4.92 -20.02 -19.41
C GLY A 68 -5.40 -19.53 -18.04
N PRO A 69 -4.82 -20.06 -16.94
CA PRO A 69 -5.22 -19.73 -15.58
C PRO A 69 -4.84 -18.29 -15.20
N ARG A 70 -5.82 -17.49 -14.76
CA ARG A 70 -5.67 -16.08 -14.33
C ARG A 70 -4.60 -15.91 -13.24
N PRO A 71 -3.62 -15.00 -13.37
CA PRO A 71 -2.63 -14.78 -12.32
C PRO A 71 -3.27 -14.31 -11.02
N LEU A 72 -2.64 -14.65 -9.89
CA LEU A 72 -3.08 -14.23 -8.56
C LEU A 72 -2.26 -13.02 -8.11
N LEU A 73 -2.94 -11.98 -7.65
CA LEU A 73 -2.33 -10.88 -6.92
C LEU A 73 -2.47 -11.11 -5.42
N LEU A 74 -1.38 -11.02 -4.68
CA LEU A 74 -1.41 -10.78 -3.24
C LEU A 74 -1.34 -9.26 -2.99
N LEU A 75 -2.46 -8.66 -2.59
CA LEU A 75 -2.52 -7.26 -2.21
C LEU A 75 -2.32 -7.11 -0.71
N LEU A 76 -1.23 -6.45 -0.31
CA LEU A 76 -0.91 -6.10 1.07
C LEU A 76 -1.07 -4.58 1.24
N PRO A 77 -2.27 -4.09 1.60
CA PRO A 77 -2.55 -2.66 1.68
C PRO A 77 -1.85 -1.99 2.87
N TRP A 78 -1.85 -0.65 2.85
CA TRP A 78 -1.38 0.17 3.96
C TRP A 78 -2.28 0.02 5.20
N LEU A 79 -1.78 0.46 6.35
CA LEU A 79 -2.54 0.35 7.60
C LEU A 79 -3.82 1.19 7.55
N GLY A 80 -4.96 0.57 7.88
CA GLY A 80 -6.24 1.27 7.97
C GLY A 80 -6.82 1.65 6.61
N ALA A 81 -6.39 0.98 5.53
CA ALA A 81 -6.91 1.19 4.19
C ALA A 81 -8.45 1.04 4.17
N ARG A 82 -9.14 2.14 3.87
CA ARG A 82 -10.62 2.15 3.81
C ARG A 82 -11.09 1.34 2.61
N PRO A 83 -12.24 0.64 2.69
CA PRO A 83 -12.77 -0.16 1.58
C PRO A 83 -12.84 0.58 0.25
N GLY A 84 -13.28 1.84 0.24
CA GLY A 84 -13.35 2.65 -0.98
C GLY A 84 -11.99 2.96 -1.60
N ALA A 85 -10.95 3.15 -0.79
CA ALA A 85 -9.60 3.39 -1.31
C ALA A 85 -8.98 2.10 -1.87
N GLN A 86 -9.19 0.96 -1.19
CA GLN A 86 -8.76 -0.35 -1.67
C GLN A 86 -9.47 -0.75 -2.99
N ALA A 87 -10.74 -0.37 -3.16
CA ALA A 87 -11.55 -0.70 -4.33
C ALA A 87 -10.91 -0.27 -5.65
N HIS A 88 -10.20 0.87 -5.68
CA HIS A 88 -9.50 1.33 -6.89
C HIS A 88 -8.37 0.40 -7.30
N TYR A 89 -7.61 -0.13 -6.34
CA TYR A 89 -6.57 -1.12 -6.61
C TYR A 89 -7.20 -2.44 -7.07
N LEU A 90 -8.23 -2.91 -6.36
CA LEU A 90 -8.94 -4.14 -6.72
C LEU A 90 -9.50 -4.08 -8.15
N ALA A 91 -10.22 -3.01 -8.49
CA ALA A 91 -10.78 -2.80 -9.82
C ALA A 91 -9.70 -2.81 -10.92
N LEU A 92 -8.55 -2.19 -10.66
CA LEU A 92 -7.45 -2.14 -11.61
C LEU A 92 -6.90 -3.54 -11.93
N TYR A 93 -6.65 -4.37 -10.92
CA TYR A 93 -6.10 -5.71 -11.14
C TYR A 93 -7.14 -6.67 -11.71
N LEU A 94 -8.39 -6.60 -11.25
CA LEU A 94 -9.48 -7.40 -11.81
C LEU A 94 -9.65 -7.10 -13.30
N ALA A 95 -9.60 -5.83 -13.71
CA ALA A 95 -9.65 -5.42 -15.12
C ALA A 95 -8.45 -5.92 -15.94
N CYS A 96 -7.29 -6.19 -15.30
CA CYS A 96 -6.11 -6.78 -15.95
C CYS A 96 -6.15 -8.32 -16.02
N GLY A 97 -7.25 -8.95 -15.59
CA GLY A 97 -7.40 -10.40 -15.61
C GLY A 97 -6.82 -11.12 -14.38
N PHE A 98 -6.50 -10.39 -13.30
CA PHE A 98 -6.03 -11.01 -12.06
C PHE A 98 -7.20 -11.46 -11.19
N ASP A 99 -7.00 -12.52 -10.41
CA ASP A 99 -7.73 -12.71 -9.15
C ASP A 99 -6.93 -12.04 -8.03
N VAL A 100 -7.59 -11.54 -6.98
CA VAL A 100 -6.92 -10.77 -5.93
C VAL A 100 -7.16 -11.36 -4.55
N LEU A 101 -6.10 -11.73 -3.85
CA LEU A 101 -6.10 -12.01 -2.42
C LEU A 101 -5.66 -10.76 -1.65
N ALA A 102 -6.61 -10.03 -1.06
CA ALA A 102 -6.34 -8.87 -0.23
C ALA A 102 -6.15 -9.30 1.23
N VAL A 103 -5.00 -8.94 1.82
CA VAL A 103 -4.64 -9.29 3.21
C VAL A 103 -4.32 -8.02 3.99
N GLU A 104 -5.29 -7.57 4.78
CA GLU A 104 -5.12 -6.39 5.63
C GLU A 104 -4.23 -6.70 6.84
N SER A 105 -3.39 -5.76 7.22
CA SER A 105 -2.56 -5.84 8.43
C SER A 105 -3.08 -4.89 9.50
N SER A 106 -2.83 -5.22 10.76
CA SER A 106 -3.13 -4.36 11.90
C SER A 106 -1.84 -3.86 12.54
N LEU A 107 -1.91 -2.75 13.27
CA LEU A 107 -0.75 -2.19 13.96
C LEU A 107 -0.12 -3.20 14.95
N ARG A 108 -0.92 -4.12 15.51
CA ARG A 108 -0.44 -5.17 16.41
C ARG A 108 0.51 -6.16 15.74
N HIS A 109 0.35 -6.40 14.43
CA HIS A 109 1.27 -7.25 13.67
C HIS A 109 2.64 -6.60 13.52
N PHE A 110 2.67 -5.27 13.41
CA PHE A 110 3.90 -4.50 13.39
C PHE A 110 4.52 -4.43 14.78
N LEU A 111 3.74 -4.02 15.79
CA LEU A 111 4.24 -3.82 17.15
C LEU A 111 4.65 -5.13 17.86
N CYS A 112 3.97 -6.27 17.65
CA CYS A 112 4.51 -7.57 18.08
C CYS A 112 5.03 -8.37 16.90
N PRO A 113 6.36 -8.48 16.75
CA PRO A 113 7.00 -9.40 15.80
C PRO A 113 6.43 -10.81 15.79
N CYS A 114 6.10 -11.33 16.98
CA CYS A 114 5.45 -12.61 17.18
C CYS A 114 4.14 -12.77 16.37
N LEU A 115 3.29 -11.74 16.41
CA LEU A 115 2.02 -11.69 15.71
C LEU A 115 2.24 -11.43 14.22
N GLY A 116 3.23 -10.60 13.87
CA GLY A 116 3.65 -10.35 12.50
C GLY A 116 4.11 -11.62 11.78
N GLN A 117 5.00 -12.40 12.40
CA GLN A 117 5.44 -13.70 11.87
C GLN A 117 4.27 -14.70 11.76
N ARG A 118 3.42 -14.82 12.79
CA ARG A 118 2.23 -15.68 12.72
C ARG A 118 1.28 -15.26 11.59
N ARG A 119 1.13 -13.96 11.35
CA ARG A 119 0.33 -13.43 10.23
C ARG A 119 0.95 -13.82 8.90
N ALA A 120 2.25 -13.60 8.71
CA ALA A 120 2.97 -13.97 7.50
C ALA A 120 2.90 -15.48 7.22
N ALA A 121 3.11 -16.32 8.24
CA ALA A 121 3.00 -17.77 8.14
C ALA A 121 1.59 -18.21 7.71
N ARG A 122 0.55 -17.57 8.26
CA ARG A 122 -0.85 -17.83 7.85
C ARG A 122 -1.10 -17.46 6.40
N VAL A 123 -0.57 -16.32 5.92
CA VAL A 123 -0.70 -15.91 4.52
C VAL A 123 0.02 -16.89 3.60
N LEU A 124 1.24 -17.33 3.96
CA LEU A 124 2.00 -18.31 3.19
C LEU A 124 1.31 -19.67 3.13
N ALA A 125 0.74 -20.14 4.25
CA ALA A 125 -0.05 -21.37 4.28
C ALA A 125 -1.27 -21.27 3.36
N LEU A 126 -2.04 -20.17 3.46
CA LEU A 126 -3.16 -19.91 2.55
C LEU A 126 -2.71 -19.94 1.08
N LEU A 127 -1.62 -19.25 0.74
CA LEU A 127 -1.08 -19.25 -0.62
C LEU A 127 -0.64 -20.64 -1.10
N GLY A 128 -0.31 -21.57 -0.21
CA GLY A 128 -0.05 -22.98 -0.54
C GLY A 128 -1.34 -23.81 -0.68
N ASP A 129 -2.38 -23.47 0.07
CA ASP A 129 -3.59 -24.29 0.25
C ASP A 129 -4.79 -23.84 -0.60
N LEU A 130 -4.68 -22.78 -1.42
CA LEU A 130 -5.76 -22.27 -2.28
C LEU A 130 -6.09 -23.14 -3.51
N GLY A 131 -5.88 -24.46 -3.44
CA GLY A 131 -6.24 -25.42 -4.49
C GLY A 131 -5.66 -25.05 -5.86
N ALA A 132 -6.52 -24.87 -6.86
CA ALA A 132 -6.11 -24.51 -8.22
C ALA A 132 -5.37 -23.16 -8.29
N LEU A 133 -5.64 -22.21 -7.38
CA LEU A 133 -4.95 -20.91 -7.34
C LEU A 133 -3.48 -21.04 -6.89
N ALA A 134 -3.14 -22.08 -6.13
CA ALA A 134 -1.80 -22.29 -5.60
C ALA A 134 -0.77 -22.61 -6.69
N ARG A 135 -1.22 -22.96 -7.91
CA ARG A 135 -0.36 -23.24 -9.07
C ARG A 135 -0.19 -22.04 -10.02
N ARG A 136 -0.91 -20.95 -9.77
CA ARG A 136 -0.94 -19.80 -10.68
C ARG A 136 0.21 -18.82 -10.41
N PRO A 137 0.68 -18.08 -11.43
CA PRO A 137 1.64 -17.00 -11.25
C PRO A 137 1.18 -16.04 -10.15
N LEU A 138 2.09 -15.65 -9.26
CA LEU A 138 1.85 -14.78 -8.12
C LEU A 138 2.57 -13.45 -8.32
N VAL A 139 1.82 -12.36 -8.24
CA VAL A 139 2.38 -11.02 -8.11
C VAL A 139 2.06 -10.50 -6.71
N VAL A 140 3.01 -9.85 -6.07
CA VAL A 140 2.80 -9.21 -4.76
C VAL A 140 2.76 -7.70 -4.97
N HIS A 141 1.73 -7.05 -4.44
CA HIS A 141 1.67 -5.61 -4.35
C HIS A 141 1.59 -5.18 -2.88
N ALA A 142 2.69 -4.64 -2.38
CA ALA A 142 2.86 -4.28 -0.99
C ALA A 142 2.96 -2.76 -0.81
N LEU A 143 2.00 -2.20 -0.05
CA LEU A 143 1.86 -0.77 0.17
C LEU A 143 2.20 -0.41 1.62
N SER A 144 3.14 0.51 1.85
CA SER A 144 3.48 1.00 3.20
C SER A 144 3.73 -0.14 4.21
N LEU A 145 2.91 -0.27 5.26
CA LEU A 145 2.96 -1.37 6.24
C LEU A 145 2.84 -2.77 5.60
N GLY A 146 2.19 -2.88 4.44
CA GLY A 146 2.16 -4.10 3.64
C GLY A 146 3.57 -4.58 3.26
N GLY A 147 4.52 -3.66 3.08
CA GLY A 147 5.94 -3.97 2.87
C GLY A 147 6.55 -4.70 4.06
N TYR A 148 6.25 -4.28 5.29
CA TYR A 148 6.67 -5.01 6.49
C TYR A 148 6.07 -6.42 6.52
N THR A 149 4.77 -6.56 6.28
CA THR A 149 4.14 -7.90 6.22
C THR A 149 4.78 -8.79 5.16
N PHE A 150 5.19 -8.22 4.02
CA PHE A 150 5.92 -8.97 3.02
C PHE A 150 7.34 -9.35 3.45
N ALA A 151 8.07 -8.45 4.12
CA ALA A 151 9.38 -8.75 4.69
C ALA A 151 9.32 -9.95 5.65
N GLN A 152 8.27 -10.02 6.47
CA GLN A 152 8.02 -11.17 7.34
C GLN A 152 7.84 -12.47 6.54
N MET A 153 7.18 -12.40 5.38
CA MET A 153 7.02 -13.56 4.50
C MET A 153 8.36 -13.97 3.87
N LEU A 154 9.17 -13.00 3.42
CA LEU A 154 10.51 -13.25 2.88
C LEU A 154 11.43 -13.89 3.93
N LEU A 155 11.39 -13.43 5.18
CA LEU A 155 12.12 -14.05 6.28
C LEU A 155 11.75 -15.52 6.47
N LEU A 156 10.46 -15.84 6.48
CA LEU A 156 10.00 -17.22 6.61
C LEU A 156 10.42 -18.08 5.40
N MET A 157 10.36 -17.53 4.18
CA MET A 157 10.86 -18.21 2.98
C MET A 157 12.36 -18.48 3.03
N LYS A 158 13.17 -17.54 3.57
CA LYS A 158 14.62 -17.69 3.75
C LYS A 158 14.93 -18.75 4.81
N GLN A 159 14.15 -18.79 5.89
CA GLN A 159 14.31 -19.74 7.01
C GLN A 159 13.91 -21.18 6.66
N ASP A 160 12.83 -21.36 5.91
CA ASP A 160 12.35 -22.69 5.49
C ASP A 160 12.04 -22.75 3.98
N PRO A 161 13.10 -22.81 3.14
CA PRO A 161 12.94 -22.85 1.68
C PRO A 161 12.21 -24.09 1.19
N ARG A 162 12.26 -25.20 1.95
CA ARG A 162 11.58 -26.44 1.59
C ARG A 162 10.07 -26.29 1.74
N ARG A 163 9.61 -25.73 2.86
CA ARG A 163 8.19 -25.52 3.13
C ARG A 163 7.57 -24.47 2.22
N TYR A 164 8.27 -23.36 1.98
CA TYR A 164 7.72 -22.23 1.22
C TYR A 164 8.16 -22.18 -0.24
N GLY A 165 8.97 -23.13 -0.70
CA GLY A 165 9.52 -23.16 -2.06
C GLY A 165 8.45 -23.18 -3.17
N GLY A 166 7.28 -23.77 -2.91
CA GLY A 166 6.16 -23.73 -3.86
C GLY A 166 5.62 -22.32 -4.12
N VAL A 167 5.49 -21.51 -3.06
CA VAL A 167 5.09 -20.10 -3.18
C VAL A 167 6.22 -19.27 -3.79
N ALA A 168 7.47 -19.52 -3.37
CA ALA A 168 8.63 -18.80 -3.88
C ALA A 168 8.82 -18.96 -5.40
N ARG A 169 8.69 -20.19 -5.94
CA ARG A 169 8.86 -20.48 -7.37
C ARG A 169 7.83 -19.84 -8.29
N ARG A 170 6.66 -19.48 -7.75
CA ARG A 170 5.59 -18.85 -8.53
C ARG A 170 5.49 -17.34 -8.31
N LEU A 171 6.39 -16.73 -7.53
CA LEU A 171 6.51 -15.27 -7.44
C LEU A 171 7.12 -14.74 -8.74
N TRP A 172 6.30 -14.11 -9.56
CA TRP A 172 6.67 -13.59 -10.89
C TRP A 172 6.96 -12.09 -10.88
N GLY A 173 6.45 -11.36 -9.90
CA GLY A 173 6.69 -9.93 -9.81
C GLY A 173 6.44 -9.36 -8.41
N HIS A 174 7.20 -8.33 -8.06
CA HIS A 174 6.95 -7.49 -6.90
C HIS A 174 6.56 -6.08 -7.34
N ILE A 175 5.61 -5.50 -6.62
CA ILE A 175 5.21 -4.11 -6.76
C ILE A 175 5.24 -3.51 -5.36
N PHE A 176 6.07 -2.50 -5.18
CA PHE A 176 6.24 -1.80 -3.93
C PHE A 176 5.72 -0.39 -4.08
N ASP A 177 4.82 0.02 -3.18
CA ASP A 177 4.22 1.35 -3.20
C ASP A 177 4.42 2.00 -1.82
N SER A 178 5.11 3.15 -1.81
CA SER A 178 5.37 3.93 -0.61
C SER A 178 6.02 3.08 0.50
N LEU A 179 7.11 2.36 0.18
CA LEU A 179 7.84 1.59 1.20
C LEU A 179 8.39 2.52 2.28
N VAL A 180 8.20 2.11 3.52
CA VAL A 180 8.87 2.76 4.66
C VAL A 180 10.31 2.25 4.69
N VAL A 181 11.24 3.08 4.24
CA VAL A 181 12.68 2.77 4.17
C VAL A 181 13.41 3.76 5.07
N GLY A 182 14.27 3.26 5.95
CA GLY A 182 15.07 4.10 6.84
C GLY A 182 15.19 3.52 8.24
N SER A 183 15.40 4.40 9.21
CA SER A 183 15.63 4.05 10.62
C SER A 183 14.36 3.74 11.41
N LEU A 184 14.52 3.28 12.64
CA LEU A 184 13.44 3.16 13.62
C LEU A 184 12.66 4.47 13.82
N ASP A 185 13.30 5.63 13.60
CA ASP A 185 12.61 6.93 13.64
C ASP A 185 11.59 7.09 12.52
N HIS A 186 11.89 6.60 11.32
CA HIS A 186 10.96 6.60 10.18
C HIS A 186 9.79 5.67 10.47
N MET A 187 10.06 4.49 11.02
CA MET A 187 9.02 3.57 11.44
C MET A 187 8.12 4.17 12.54
N ALA A 188 8.72 4.79 13.57
CA ALA A 188 8.01 5.47 14.64
C ALA A 188 7.19 6.66 14.12
N LEU A 189 7.72 7.41 13.15
CA LEU A 189 6.99 8.47 12.47
C LEU A 189 5.78 7.91 11.72
N GLY A 190 5.93 6.80 11.00
CA GLY A 190 4.82 6.10 10.34
C GLY A 190 3.72 5.72 11.32
N VAL A 191 4.08 5.13 12.48
CA VAL A 191 3.12 4.82 13.55
C VAL A 191 2.41 6.07 14.06
N SER A 192 3.12 7.18 14.22
CA SER A 192 2.53 8.43 14.72
C SER A 192 1.53 9.06 13.75
N GLN A 193 1.77 8.99 12.44
CA GLN A 193 0.87 9.55 11.42
C GLN A 193 -0.48 8.82 11.34
N LEU A 194 -0.56 7.61 11.91
CA LEU A 194 -1.77 6.80 11.97
C LEU A 194 -2.72 7.23 13.10
N MET A 195 -2.31 8.17 13.96
CA MET A 195 -3.07 8.59 15.13
C MET A 195 -4.11 9.64 14.79
N ASN A 196 -5.28 9.55 15.43
CA ASN A 196 -6.30 10.58 15.37
C ASN A 196 -6.80 10.83 16.80
N PRO A 197 -6.64 12.04 17.38
CA PRO A 197 -6.15 13.28 16.76
C PRO A 197 -4.63 13.30 16.51
N GLN A 198 -4.23 13.96 15.41
CA GLN A 198 -2.82 14.06 14.99
C GLN A 198 -1.93 14.84 15.98
N ALA A 199 -2.54 15.67 16.84
CA ALA A 199 -1.83 16.37 17.92
C ALA A 199 -1.11 15.42 18.90
N LEU A 200 -1.53 14.15 18.99
CA LEU A 200 -0.87 13.13 19.81
C LEU A 200 0.36 12.51 19.11
N GLY A 201 0.62 12.85 17.85
CA GLY A 201 1.70 12.29 17.04
C GLY A 201 3.07 12.30 17.74
N PRO A 202 3.55 13.44 18.28
CA PRO A 202 4.85 13.48 18.97
C PRO A 202 4.94 12.54 20.18
N LEU A 203 3.88 12.46 20.99
CA LEU A 203 3.81 11.56 22.14
C LEU A 203 3.84 10.09 21.68
N VAL A 204 3.11 9.75 20.62
CA VAL A 204 3.07 8.39 20.08
C VAL A 204 4.40 8.01 19.45
N LYS A 205 5.06 8.92 18.71
CA LYS A 205 6.42 8.71 18.21
C LYS A 205 7.39 8.45 19.35
N ALA A 206 7.37 9.29 20.39
CA ALA A 206 8.23 9.12 21.56
C ALA A 206 7.98 7.79 22.28
N THR A 207 6.71 7.39 22.41
CA THR A 207 6.32 6.12 23.02
C THR A 207 6.76 4.92 22.18
N ALA A 208 6.64 4.99 20.85
CA ALA A 208 7.12 3.95 19.95
C ALA A 208 8.65 3.80 20.01
N LEU A 209 9.38 4.91 20.04
CA LEU A 209 10.84 4.91 20.23
C LEU A 209 11.24 4.34 21.59
N LEU A 210 10.53 4.71 22.66
CA LEU A 210 10.74 4.13 23.98
C LEU A 210 10.51 2.62 23.97
N TYR A 211 9.43 2.16 23.32
CA TYR A 211 9.13 0.74 23.15
C TYR A 211 10.28 -0.01 22.44
N PHE A 212 10.81 0.54 21.34
CA PHE A 212 11.94 -0.06 20.63
C PHE A 212 13.21 -0.11 21.48
N ARG A 213 13.46 0.93 22.30
CA ARG A 213 14.60 0.99 23.23
C ARG A 213 14.50 0.02 24.40
N LEU A 214 13.31 -0.21 24.94
CA LEU A 214 13.10 -1.09 26.09
C LEU A 214 13.09 -2.58 25.70
N CYS A 215 12.76 -2.91 24.45
CA CYS A 215 12.63 -4.29 23.98
C CYS A 215 13.54 -4.62 22.78
N PRO A 216 14.85 -4.30 22.78
CA PRO A 216 15.69 -4.38 21.59
C PRO A 216 15.88 -5.82 21.09
N GLY A 217 15.99 -6.78 22.03
CA GLY A 217 16.15 -8.19 21.69
C GLY A 217 14.94 -8.83 21.00
N CYS A 218 13.74 -8.31 21.28
CA CYS A 218 12.50 -8.86 20.72
C CYS A 218 11.97 -8.08 19.52
N THR A 219 12.36 -6.80 19.36
CA THR A 219 11.76 -5.89 18.36
C THR A 219 12.78 -5.38 17.35
N VAL A 220 13.86 -4.72 17.82
CA VAL A 220 14.86 -4.11 16.94
C VAL A 220 15.56 -5.16 16.08
N ARG A 221 16.07 -6.25 16.68
CA ARG A 221 16.66 -7.37 15.92
C ARG A 221 15.73 -7.94 14.86
N HIS A 222 14.44 -7.93 15.15
CA HIS A 222 13.43 -8.45 14.25
C HIS A 222 13.13 -7.49 13.09
N TYR A 223 13.10 -6.18 13.35
CA TYR A 223 12.99 -5.16 12.31
C TYR A 223 14.24 -5.09 11.43
N ASP A 224 15.43 -5.19 12.03
CA ASP A 224 16.68 -5.26 11.28
C ASP A 224 16.67 -6.47 10.34
N ALA A 225 16.28 -7.65 10.84
CA ALA A 225 16.12 -8.83 9.98
C ALA A 225 15.09 -8.62 8.86
N ALA A 226 13.99 -7.89 9.13
CA ALA A 226 12.99 -7.58 8.11
C ALA A 226 13.55 -6.63 7.04
N VAL A 227 14.40 -5.67 7.42
CA VAL A 227 15.13 -4.80 6.49
C VAL A 227 16.15 -5.62 5.69
N ASP A 228 16.91 -6.50 6.34
CA ASP A 228 17.88 -7.40 5.69
C ASP A 228 17.21 -8.34 4.68
N ALA A 229 15.95 -8.71 4.90
CA ALA A 229 15.19 -9.52 3.95
C ALA A 229 14.91 -8.78 2.62
N PHE A 230 14.98 -7.45 2.59
CA PHE A 230 14.95 -6.69 1.35
C PHE A 230 16.34 -6.55 0.73
N TRP A 231 17.41 -6.41 1.51
CA TRP A 231 18.78 -6.36 0.98
C TRP A 231 19.23 -7.70 0.40
N GLU A 232 18.85 -8.80 1.04
CA GLU A 232 19.16 -10.16 0.62
C GLU A 232 17.89 -11.01 0.48
N PRO A 233 17.05 -10.71 -0.53
CA PRO A 233 15.78 -11.39 -0.67
C PRO A 233 15.98 -12.84 -1.13
N PRO A 234 15.21 -13.81 -0.59
CA PRO A 234 15.29 -15.21 -0.99
C PRO A 234 14.79 -15.46 -2.43
N VAL A 235 14.08 -14.48 -3.01
CA VAL A 235 13.56 -14.49 -4.38
C VAL A 235 13.84 -13.14 -5.05
N ARG A 236 14.13 -13.15 -6.35
CA ARG A 236 14.51 -11.96 -7.12
C ARG A 236 13.68 -11.79 -8.39
N PRO A 237 12.33 -11.74 -8.30
CA PRO A 237 11.53 -11.50 -9.48
C PRO A 237 11.65 -10.04 -9.96
N PRO A 238 11.32 -9.76 -11.22
CA PRO A 238 11.07 -8.41 -11.72
C PRO A 238 10.29 -7.54 -10.70
N THR A 239 10.76 -6.31 -10.47
CA THR A 239 10.24 -5.44 -9.40
C THR A 239 9.90 -4.04 -9.91
N LEU A 240 8.70 -3.54 -9.58
CA LEU A 240 8.28 -2.16 -9.79
C LEU A 240 8.19 -1.42 -8.46
N VAL A 241 8.68 -0.19 -8.40
CA VAL A 241 8.65 0.65 -7.19
C VAL A 241 7.98 2.00 -7.47
N PHE A 242 6.96 2.32 -6.68
CA PHE A 242 6.29 3.62 -6.64
C PHE A 242 6.71 4.36 -5.38
N TYR A 243 7.23 5.59 -5.52
CA TYR A 243 7.63 6.43 -4.39
C TYR A 243 7.50 7.92 -4.74
N SER A 244 7.63 8.81 -3.75
CA SER A 244 7.78 10.24 -4.00
C SER A 244 8.96 10.84 -3.26
N HIS A 245 9.47 11.95 -3.80
CA HIS A 245 10.65 12.64 -3.26
C HIS A 245 10.35 13.37 -1.93
N ASP A 246 9.08 13.68 -1.67
CA ASP A 246 8.61 14.38 -0.47
C ASP A 246 8.11 13.44 0.65
N ASP A 247 8.21 12.12 0.48
CA ASP A 247 7.68 11.16 1.46
C ASP A 247 8.54 11.14 2.74
N PRO A 248 8.04 11.62 3.88
CA PRO A 248 8.83 11.67 5.12
C PRO A 248 9.07 10.28 5.74
N LEU A 249 8.43 9.24 5.23
CA LEU A 249 8.60 7.86 5.70
C LEU A 249 9.63 7.08 4.87
N CYS A 250 10.17 7.67 3.81
CA CYS A 250 11.10 7.03 2.90
C CYS A 250 12.41 7.84 2.83
N ASP A 251 13.48 7.30 3.39
CA ASP A 251 14.83 7.79 3.14
C ASP A 251 15.22 7.47 1.69
N LEU A 252 15.18 8.48 0.81
CA LEU A 252 15.45 8.33 -0.62
C LEU A 252 16.86 7.82 -0.92
N ALA A 253 17.86 8.23 -0.14
CA ALA A 253 19.24 7.78 -0.36
C ALA A 253 19.34 6.28 -0.11
N ARG A 254 18.74 5.81 0.99
CA ARG A 254 18.66 4.38 1.32
C ARG A 254 17.81 3.61 0.33
N LEU A 255 16.69 4.17 -0.15
CA LEU A 255 15.89 3.54 -1.19
C LEU A 255 16.71 3.35 -2.48
N TRP A 256 17.41 4.38 -2.95
CA TRP A 256 18.21 4.28 -4.17
C TRP A 256 19.34 3.27 -4.07
N GLU A 257 20.01 3.19 -2.92
CA GLU A 257 21.00 2.15 -2.67
C GLU A 257 20.37 0.75 -2.70
N LEU A 258 19.18 0.59 -2.12
CA LEU A 258 18.45 -0.67 -2.17
C LEU A 258 18.11 -1.06 -3.62
N LEU A 259 17.58 -0.13 -4.42
CA LEU A 259 17.28 -0.38 -5.84
C LEU A 259 18.54 -0.72 -6.63
N ALA A 260 19.64 -0.01 -6.40
CA ALA A 260 20.93 -0.29 -7.02
C ALA A 260 21.45 -1.68 -6.63
N SER A 261 21.31 -2.08 -5.37
CA SER A 261 21.71 -3.41 -4.89
C SER A 261 20.91 -4.53 -5.60
N TRP A 262 19.61 -4.31 -5.82
CA TRP A 262 18.77 -5.26 -6.54
C TRP A 262 19.19 -5.40 -8.00
N GLN A 263 19.47 -4.29 -8.68
CA GLN A 263 19.96 -4.27 -10.05
C GLN A 263 21.32 -4.96 -10.19
N GLN A 264 22.26 -4.68 -9.28
CA GLN A 264 23.57 -5.35 -9.22
C GLN A 264 23.44 -6.86 -8.97
N ALA A 265 22.45 -7.27 -8.18
CA ALA A 265 22.11 -8.68 -7.97
C ALA A 265 21.30 -9.32 -9.12
N GLY A 266 21.17 -8.64 -10.27
CA GLY A 266 20.52 -9.15 -11.48
C GLY A 266 18.99 -9.05 -11.49
N THR A 267 18.39 -8.30 -10.56
CA THR A 267 16.94 -8.08 -10.54
C THR A 267 16.57 -6.99 -11.54
N ALA A 268 15.59 -7.25 -12.40
CA ALA A 268 15.03 -6.20 -13.24
C ALA A 268 14.17 -5.25 -12.39
N VAL A 269 14.58 -3.99 -12.28
CA VAL A 269 13.91 -2.97 -11.45
C VAL A 269 13.41 -1.83 -12.32
N TRP A 270 12.14 -1.47 -12.15
CA TRP A 270 11.53 -0.26 -12.67
C TRP A 270 11.06 0.61 -11.53
N ALA A 271 11.08 1.92 -11.72
CA ALA A 271 10.59 2.87 -10.74
C ALA A 271 9.75 3.96 -11.40
N GLN A 272 8.71 4.37 -10.69
CA GLN A 272 7.91 5.55 -11.00
C GLN A 272 7.94 6.44 -9.76
N ALA A 273 8.51 7.63 -9.93
CA ALA A 273 8.69 8.61 -8.86
C ALA A 273 7.88 9.87 -9.17
N TRP A 274 7.49 10.60 -8.12
CA TRP A 274 6.90 11.94 -8.23
C TRP A 274 7.60 12.91 -7.29
N GLU A 275 7.77 14.16 -7.72
CA GLU A 275 8.32 15.22 -6.86
C GLU A 275 7.50 15.42 -5.59
N THR A 276 6.17 15.34 -5.71
CA THR A 276 5.25 15.50 -4.60
C THR A 276 4.11 14.51 -4.72
N SER A 277 3.96 13.64 -3.72
CA SER A 277 2.80 12.80 -3.57
C SER A 277 2.66 12.33 -2.13
N ARG A 278 1.43 12.41 -1.61
CA ARG A 278 1.16 11.88 -0.28
C ARG A 278 1.43 10.36 -0.21
N HIS A 279 2.10 9.92 0.85
CA HIS A 279 2.35 8.52 1.20
C HIS A 279 1.11 7.64 1.04
N ALA A 280 1.27 6.50 0.34
CA ALA A 280 0.23 5.52 0.01
C ALA A 280 -1.00 6.10 -0.72
N ALA A 281 -0.84 7.22 -1.43
CA ALA A 281 -1.91 7.87 -2.19
C ALA A 281 -1.55 8.12 -3.66
N HIS A 282 -0.49 7.51 -4.19
CA HIS A 282 -0.01 7.69 -5.56
C HIS A 282 -1.08 7.40 -6.61
N LEU A 283 -1.79 6.27 -6.53
CA LEU A 283 -2.88 5.96 -7.46
C LEU A 283 -4.01 7.01 -7.47
N ARG A 284 -4.25 7.66 -6.33
CA ARG A 284 -5.30 8.67 -6.21
C ARG A 284 -4.86 10.03 -6.76
N LEU A 285 -3.61 10.41 -6.52
CA LEU A 285 -3.07 11.72 -6.88
C LEU A 285 -2.55 11.74 -8.33
N HIS A 286 -2.00 10.63 -8.80
CA HIS A 286 -1.34 10.48 -10.10
C HIS A 286 -1.89 9.26 -10.86
N PRO A 287 -3.23 9.15 -11.06
CA PRO A 287 -3.86 7.93 -11.55
C PRO A 287 -3.40 7.49 -12.94
N LYS A 288 -3.07 8.43 -13.83
CA LYS A 288 -2.62 8.13 -15.19
C LYS A 288 -1.22 7.50 -15.17
N ASP A 289 -0.23 8.21 -14.66
CA ASP A 289 1.16 7.74 -14.59
C ASP A 289 1.27 6.42 -13.81
N TYR A 290 0.52 6.31 -12.71
CA TYR A 290 0.46 5.09 -11.91
C TYR A 290 -0.05 3.91 -12.75
N ARG A 291 -1.17 4.08 -13.47
CA ARG A 291 -1.76 3.05 -14.32
C ARG A 291 -0.84 2.67 -15.47
N ASP A 292 -0.26 3.65 -16.15
CA ASP A 292 0.61 3.42 -17.30
C ASP A 292 1.86 2.63 -16.90
N ALA A 293 2.52 3.03 -15.81
CA ALA A 293 3.68 2.31 -15.27
C ALA A 293 3.31 0.87 -14.82
N LEU A 294 2.16 0.72 -14.15
CA LEU A 294 1.70 -0.58 -13.69
C LEU A 294 1.35 -1.51 -14.87
N LEU A 295 0.58 -1.04 -15.84
CA LEU A 295 0.22 -1.82 -17.03
C LEU A 295 1.45 -2.20 -17.86
N ALA A 296 2.39 -1.27 -18.03
CA ALA A 296 3.65 -1.55 -18.70
C ALA A 296 4.45 -2.64 -17.97
N PHE A 297 4.50 -2.60 -16.65
CA PHE A 297 5.16 -3.63 -15.85
C PHE A 297 4.46 -4.99 -15.97
N LEU A 298 3.14 -5.05 -15.81
CA LEU A 298 2.38 -6.30 -15.94
C LEU A 298 2.47 -6.90 -17.36
N GLY A 299 2.55 -6.04 -18.38
CA GLY A 299 2.83 -6.45 -19.77
C GLY A 299 4.21 -7.06 -19.93
N ARG A 300 5.25 -6.50 -19.29
CA ARG A 300 6.61 -7.08 -19.28
C ARG A 300 6.68 -8.45 -18.59
N LEU A 301 5.80 -8.71 -17.61
CA LEU A 301 5.68 -10.04 -16.99
C LEU A 301 4.97 -11.07 -17.88
N GLY A 302 4.32 -10.64 -18.97
CA GLY A 302 3.47 -11.49 -19.79
C GLY A 302 2.20 -11.94 -19.08
N LEU A 303 1.75 -11.20 -18.05
CA LEU A 303 0.63 -11.58 -17.19
C LEU A 303 -0.64 -10.76 -17.40
N ALA A 304 -0.55 -9.56 -17.98
CA ALA A 304 -1.72 -8.72 -18.23
C ALA A 304 -2.34 -9.01 -19.60
N VAL A 305 -3.66 -9.20 -19.61
CA VAL A 305 -4.47 -8.96 -20.82
C VAL A 305 -4.65 -7.44 -20.92
N PRO A 306 -4.37 -6.81 -22.09
CA PRO A 306 -4.61 -5.39 -22.26
C PRO A 306 -6.06 -5.05 -21.89
N PRO A 307 -6.31 -4.11 -20.97
CA PRO A 307 -7.69 -3.77 -20.62
C PRO A 307 -8.40 -3.25 -21.87
N ALA A 308 -9.59 -3.79 -22.15
CA ALA A 308 -10.50 -3.16 -23.10
C ALA A 308 -10.79 -1.76 -22.56
N ARG A 309 -10.34 -0.72 -23.28
CA ARG A 309 -10.35 0.71 -22.92
C ARG A 309 -11.34 1.04 -21.78
N LEU A 310 -10.82 1.25 -20.57
CA LEU A 310 -11.54 1.76 -19.39
C LEU A 310 -11.89 3.24 -19.55
#